data_AF-A0AAI9FFU6-F1
#
_entry.id   AF-A0AAI9FFU6-F1
#
_cell.length_a   1.000
_cell.length_b   1.000
_cell.length_c   1.000
_cell.angle_alpha   90.00
_cell.angle_beta   90.00
_cell.angle_gamma   90.00
#
_symmetry.space_group_name_H-M   'P 1'
#
loop_
_entity.id
_entity.type
_entity.pdbx_description
1 polymer ?
#
loop_
_entity_poly.entity_id
_entity_poly.type
_entity_poly.pdbx_seq_one_letter_code
_entity_poly.pdbx_strand_id
1 'polypeptide(L)'
;MKSLKRKFHTRYDPPPSPGIEFKEPTMTQQHFRDECDINKIVERAIRTGDTTVFTSAQRADFYDASSITDYVDAMALIDDVNDDFNSLPSTIRSMFGNNVKQYVEWMSNPANWNKARELGLLSGGEESATERASVRESSPAPASPRERERTSESSPKGESEKSANNDAGS
;
A
#
# COMPACT_ATOMS: atom_id res chain seq x y z
N MET A 1 -55.11 -24.59 -6.78
CA MET A 1 -53.78 -23.95 -6.60
C MET A 1 -52.71 -24.89 -7.15
N LYS A 2 -51.94 -24.50 -8.18
CA LYS A 2 -50.89 -25.36 -8.75
C LYS A 2 -49.65 -25.28 -7.87
N SER A 3 -49.31 -26.39 -7.21
CA SER A 3 -48.08 -26.56 -6.43
C SER A 3 -46.85 -26.43 -7.34
N LEU A 4 -46.01 -25.40 -7.15
CA LEU A 4 -44.69 -25.33 -7.76
C LEU A 4 -43.75 -26.35 -7.10
N LYS A 5 -43.44 -27.46 -7.79
CA LYS A 5 -42.37 -28.37 -7.37
C LYS A 5 -41.03 -27.66 -7.56
N ARG A 6 -40.34 -27.34 -6.45
CA ARG A 6 -38.95 -26.88 -6.52
C ARG A 6 -38.05 -28.02 -7.02
N LYS A 7 -37.31 -27.79 -8.10
CA LYS A 7 -36.27 -28.72 -8.58
C LYS A 7 -35.00 -28.50 -7.77
N PHE A 8 -34.45 -29.57 -7.20
CA PHE A 8 -33.14 -29.56 -6.54
C PHE A 8 -32.11 -30.12 -7.51
N HIS A 9 -31.01 -29.39 -7.70
CA HIS A 9 -29.90 -29.81 -8.56
C HIS A 9 -28.89 -30.62 -7.74
N THR A 10 -28.30 -31.65 -8.35
CA THR A 10 -27.29 -32.49 -7.70
C THR A 10 -25.93 -32.27 -8.35
N ARG A 11 -24.85 -32.79 -7.74
CA ARG A 11 -23.50 -32.75 -8.33
C ARG A 11 -23.42 -33.43 -9.72
N TYR A 12 -24.36 -34.33 -10.02
CA TYR A 12 -24.45 -35.05 -11.29
C TYR A 12 -25.54 -34.52 -12.23
N ASP A 13 -26.31 -33.53 -11.78
CA ASP A 13 -27.33 -32.82 -12.56
C ASP A 13 -27.21 -31.31 -12.27
N PRO A 14 -26.08 -30.69 -12.68
CA PRO A 14 -25.86 -29.27 -12.45
C PRO A 14 -26.87 -28.45 -13.26
N PRO A 15 -27.30 -27.28 -12.76
CA PRO A 15 -28.17 -26.41 -13.52
C PRO A 15 -27.49 -26.02 -14.84
N PRO A 16 -28.26 -25.88 -15.94
CA PRO A 16 -27.71 -25.31 -17.15
C PRO A 16 -27.17 -23.92 -16.81
N SER A 17 -25.92 -23.63 -17.22
CA SER A 17 -25.32 -22.31 -17.13
C SER A 17 -25.53 -21.62 -18.47
N PRO A 18 -26.67 -20.94 -18.70
CA PRO A 18 -26.81 -20.14 -19.90
C PRO A 18 -25.70 -19.08 -19.88
N GLY A 19 -24.81 -19.14 -20.87
CA GLY A 19 -23.83 -18.08 -21.08
C GLY A 19 -24.54 -16.74 -21.28
N ILE A 20 -23.82 -15.66 -21.03
CA ILE A 20 -24.33 -14.32 -21.35
C ILE A 20 -24.10 -14.08 -22.85
N GLU A 21 -25.20 -13.93 -23.59
CA GLU A 21 -25.16 -13.55 -25.01
C GLU A 21 -25.34 -12.03 -25.15
N PHE A 22 -24.33 -11.36 -25.70
CA PHE A 22 -24.40 -9.95 -26.04
C PHE A 22 -24.98 -9.79 -27.45
N LYS A 23 -26.23 -9.32 -27.56
CA LYS A 23 -26.98 -9.18 -28.83
C LYS A 23 -26.77 -7.84 -29.53
N GLU A 24 -26.09 -6.91 -28.88
CA GLU A 24 -25.80 -5.59 -29.42
C GLU A 24 -24.64 -5.66 -30.44
N PRO A 25 -24.61 -4.75 -31.43
CA PRO A 25 -23.53 -4.70 -32.39
C PRO A 25 -22.19 -4.47 -31.69
N THR A 26 -21.28 -5.42 -31.86
CA THR A 26 -19.93 -5.37 -31.31
C THR A 26 -19.07 -4.32 -32.03
N MET A 27 -18.38 -3.48 -31.26
CA MET A 27 -17.38 -2.55 -31.78
C MET A 27 -16.00 -3.19 -31.97
N THR A 28 -15.83 -4.46 -31.57
CA THR A 28 -14.54 -5.16 -31.65
C THR A 28 -14.36 -5.88 -32.97
N GLN A 29 -13.12 -5.91 -33.46
CA GLN A 29 -12.74 -6.61 -34.67
C GLN A 29 -12.84 -8.13 -34.46
N GLN A 30 -13.90 -8.74 -34.98
CA GLN A 30 -14.22 -10.15 -34.70
C GLN A 30 -13.19 -11.16 -35.25
N HIS A 31 -12.38 -10.77 -36.23
CA HIS A 31 -11.35 -11.65 -36.79
C HIS A 31 -10.23 -12.00 -35.80
N PHE A 32 -10.03 -11.19 -34.75
CA PHE A 32 -9.07 -11.49 -33.67
C PHE A 32 -9.62 -12.41 -32.58
N ARG A 33 -10.89 -12.85 -32.68
CA ARG A 33 -11.54 -13.69 -31.65
C ARG A 33 -10.70 -14.92 -31.30
N ASP A 34 -10.26 -15.67 -32.30
CA ASP A 34 -9.52 -16.92 -32.10
C ASP A 34 -8.09 -16.68 -31.60
N GLU A 35 -7.52 -15.51 -31.88
CA GLU A 35 -6.19 -15.12 -31.38
C GLU A 35 -6.22 -14.71 -29.91
N CYS A 36 -7.36 -14.18 -29.44
CA CYS A 36 -7.58 -13.75 -28.06
C CYS A 36 -8.22 -14.81 -27.16
N ASP A 37 -8.75 -15.91 -27.70
CA ASP A 37 -9.37 -16.98 -26.90
C ASP A 37 -8.30 -17.82 -26.18
N ILE A 38 -8.34 -17.84 -24.85
CA ILE A 38 -7.38 -18.58 -24.01
C ILE A 38 -7.31 -20.07 -24.37
N ASN A 39 -8.42 -20.69 -24.74
CA ASN A 39 -8.43 -22.11 -25.09
C ASN A 39 -7.63 -22.34 -26.37
N LYS A 40 -7.73 -21.42 -27.33
CA LYS A 40 -6.99 -21.46 -28.60
C LYS A 40 -5.53 -21.08 -28.42
N ILE A 41 -5.23 -20.13 -27.55
CA ILE A 41 -3.85 -19.76 -27.19
C ILE A 41 -3.12 -20.96 -26.57
N VAL A 42 -3.74 -21.64 -25.60
CA VAL A 42 -3.16 -22.82 -24.95
C VAL A 42 -3.04 -23.99 -25.93
N GLU A 43 -4.07 -24.27 -26.74
CA GLU A 43 -4.03 -25.31 -27.77
C GLU A 43 -2.88 -25.07 -28.76
N ARG A 44 -2.73 -23.83 -29.26
CA ARG A 44 -1.63 -23.43 -30.13
C ARG A 44 -0.28 -23.60 -29.45
N ALA A 45 -0.15 -23.19 -28.19
CA ALA A 45 1.10 -23.28 -27.45
C ALA A 45 1.55 -24.73 -27.24
N ILE A 46 0.62 -25.62 -26.89
CA ILE A 46 0.89 -27.06 -26.76
C ILE A 46 1.29 -27.66 -28.12
N ARG A 47 0.59 -27.31 -29.20
CA ARG A 47 0.85 -27.86 -30.54
C ARG A 47 2.17 -27.38 -31.14
N THR A 48 2.49 -26.10 -30.96
CA THR A 48 3.67 -25.46 -31.57
C THR A 48 4.91 -25.52 -30.65
N GLY A 49 4.72 -25.83 -29.35
CA GLY A 49 5.79 -25.77 -28.36
C GLY A 49 6.17 -24.34 -27.97
N ASP A 50 5.24 -23.39 -28.12
CA ASP A 50 5.48 -21.98 -27.84
C ASP A 50 5.54 -21.75 -26.32
N THR A 51 6.75 -21.68 -25.78
CA THR A 51 7.01 -21.45 -24.37
C THR A 51 6.73 -20.02 -23.93
N THR A 52 6.52 -19.06 -24.84
CA THR A 52 6.22 -17.67 -24.48
C THR A 52 4.86 -17.50 -23.81
N VAL A 53 3.93 -18.43 -24.08
CA VAL A 53 2.60 -18.50 -23.45
C VAL A 53 2.68 -18.98 -22.00
N PHE A 54 3.65 -19.82 -21.66
CA PHE A 54 3.76 -20.46 -20.34
C PHE A 54 4.86 -19.87 -19.45
N THR A 55 5.87 -19.27 -20.05
CA THR A 55 7.05 -18.77 -19.33
C THR A 55 7.32 -17.36 -19.79
N SER A 56 7.21 -16.39 -18.87
CA SER A 56 7.86 -15.10 -19.10
C SER A 56 9.37 -15.36 -19.11
N ALA A 57 9.98 -15.50 -20.28
CA ALA A 57 11.44 -15.58 -20.43
C ALA A 57 12.17 -14.41 -19.73
N GLN A 58 11.43 -13.36 -19.36
CA GLN A 58 11.87 -12.19 -18.61
C GLN A 58 12.07 -12.41 -17.10
N ARG A 59 11.68 -13.56 -16.51
CA ARG A 59 11.84 -13.84 -15.07
C ARG A 59 12.90 -14.91 -14.81
N ALA A 60 14.01 -14.86 -15.52
CA ALA A 60 15.08 -15.85 -15.41
C ALA A 60 16.35 -15.33 -14.71
N ASP A 61 16.38 -14.07 -14.28
CA ASP A 61 17.49 -13.58 -13.47
C ASP A 61 17.18 -13.85 -12.00
N PHE A 62 17.50 -15.06 -11.54
CA PHE A 62 17.61 -15.33 -10.11
C PHE A 62 18.91 -14.70 -9.62
N TYR A 63 18.79 -13.55 -8.95
CA TYR A 63 19.93 -12.91 -8.31
C TYR A 63 20.28 -13.66 -7.03
N ASP A 64 21.53 -14.10 -6.91
CA ASP A 64 22.07 -14.60 -5.65
C ASP A 64 22.28 -13.44 -4.68
N ALA A 65 21.23 -13.12 -3.93
CA ALA A 65 21.23 -12.05 -2.93
C ALA A 65 21.77 -12.50 -1.55
N SER A 66 22.34 -13.70 -1.44
CA SER A 66 22.87 -14.22 -0.16
C SER A 66 24.02 -13.38 0.41
N SER A 67 24.70 -12.62 -0.43
CA SER A 67 25.77 -11.69 -0.05
C SER A 67 25.27 -10.34 0.48
N ILE A 68 23.98 -10.02 0.33
CA ILE A 68 23.41 -8.77 0.81
C ILE A 68 22.88 -8.99 2.22
N THR A 69 23.64 -8.52 3.22
CA THR A 69 23.30 -8.68 4.64
C THR A 69 22.21 -7.71 5.09
N ASP A 70 22.27 -6.45 4.61
CA ASP A 70 21.52 -5.33 5.20
C ASP A 70 20.53 -4.70 4.19
N TYR A 71 20.03 -5.50 3.24
CA TYR A 71 19.13 -5.00 2.18
C TYR A 71 17.90 -4.29 2.72
N VAL A 72 17.26 -4.90 3.73
CA VAL A 72 16.01 -4.40 4.31
C VAL A 72 16.24 -3.08 5.01
N ASP A 73 17.32 -2.97 5.79
CA ASP A 73 17.66 -1.76 6.51
C ASP A 73 18.08 -0.63 5.55
N ALA A 74 18.82 -0.97 4.49
CA ALA A 74 19.17 -0.01 3.44
C ALA A 74 17.93 0.52 2.70
N MET A 75 16.96 -0.35 2.40
CA MET A 75 15.70 0.07 1.78
C MET A 75 14.86 0.94 2.71
N ALA A 76 14.75 0.59 3.99
CA ALA A 76 14.05 1.41 4.98
C ALA A 76 14.67 2.82 5.08
N LEU A 77 16.01 2.91 5.10
CA LEU A 77 16.71 4.20 5.10
C LEU A 77 16.45 5.01 3.82
N ILE A 78 16.43 4.35 2.66
CA ILE A 78 16.13 5.03 1.39
C ILE A 78 14.70 5.58 1.40
N ASP A 79 13.75 4.81 1.91
CA ASP A 79 12.35 5.24 2.02
C ASP A 79 12.19 6.42 2.99
N ASP A 80 12.83 6.36 4.17
CA ASP A 80 12.85 7.46 5.14
C ASP A 80 13.40 8.76 4.50
N VAL A 81 14.52 8.66 3.76
CA VAL A 81 15.12 9.80 3.07
C VAL A 81 14.23 10.36 1.96
N ASN A 82 13.53 9.49 1.23
CA ASN A 82 12.56 9.90 0.21
C ASN A 82 11.38 10.65 0.84
N ASP A 83 10.84 10.14 1.95
CA ASP A 83 9.73 10.74 2.67
C ASP A 83 10.12 12.10 3.26
N ASP A 84 11.31 12.19 3.86
CA ASP A 84 11.88 13.45 4.35
C ASP A 84 12.00 14.48 3.23
N PHE A 85 12.58 14.11 2.07
CA PHE A 85 12.68 15.01 0.92
C PHE A 85 11.31 15.43 0.40
N ASN A 86 10.35 14.50 0.35
CA ASN A 86 9.00 14.78 -0.12
C ASN A 86 8.23 15.70 0.85
N SER A 87 8.53 15.67 2.14
CA SER A 87 7.95 16.57 3.14
C SER A 87 8.37 18.03 2.96
N LEU A 88 9.50 18.29 2.27
CA LEU A 88 10.03 19.64 2.07
C LEU A 88 9.12 20.51 1.18
N PRO A 89 9.09 21.84 1.34
CA PRO A 89 8.38 22.74 0.45
C PRO A 89 8.79 22.60 -1.03
N SER A 90 7.85 22.82 -1.95
CA SER A 90 8.06 22.70 -3.40
C SER A 90 9.20 23.58 -3.92
N THR A 91 9.36 24.78 -3.37
CA THR A 91 10.45 25.70 -3.69
C THR A 91 11.81 25.08 -3.40
N ILE A 92 11.94 24.37 -2.26
CA ILE A 92 13.19 23.72 -1.87
C ILE A 92 13.44 22.48 -2.73
N ARG A 93 12.43 21.63 -2.95
CA ARG A 93 12.58 20.45 -3.85
C ARG A 93 12.99 20.85 -5.28
N SER A 94 12.49 21.99 -5.76
CA SER A 94 12.85 22.54 -7.06
C SER A 94 14.32 22.95 -7.16
N MET A 95 14.97 23.36 -6.07
CA MET A 95 16.41 23.67 -6.06
C MET A 95 17.28 22.44 -6.35
N PHE A 96 16.78 21.24 -6.01
CA PHE A 96 17.44 19.96 -6.26
C PHE A 96 16.87 19.25 -7.50
N GLY A 97 16.12 19.95 -8.35
CA GLY A 97 15.51 19.37 -9.55
C GLY A 97 14.51 18.23 -9.26
N ASN A 98 13.87 18.25 -8.09
CA ASN A 98 13.03 17.15 -7.58
C ASN A 98 13.76 15.79 -7.55
N ASN A 99 15.08 15.81 -7.32
CA ASN A 99 15.91 14.61 -7.29
C ASN A 99 16.52 14.39 -5.90
N VAL A 100 16.08 13.32 -5.23
CA VAL A 100 16.50 12.97 -3.87
C VAL A 100 18.01 12.68 -3.79
N LYS A 101 18.59 12.07 -4.83
CA LYS A 101 20.03 11.80 -4.88
C LYS A 101 20.85 13.09 -4.83
N GLN A 102 20.46 14.13 -5.57
CA GLN A 102 21.14 15.42 -5.54
C GLN A 102 21.04 16.09 -4.16
N TYR A 103 19.90 15.94 -3.49
CA TYR A 103 19.71 16.42 -2.13
C TYR A 103 20.64 15.72 -1.13
N VAL A 104 20.71 14.38 -1.18
CA VAL A 104 21.59 13.58 -0.29
C VAL A 104 23.06 13.89 -0.53
N GLU A 105 23.50 13.95 -1.79
CA GLU A 105 24.88 14.31 -2.16
C GLU A 105 25.25 15.72 -1.65
N TRP A 106 24.30 16.66 -1.74
CA TRP A 106 24.50 18.03 -1.26
C TRP A 106 24.59 18.09 0.28
N MET A 107 23.71 17.38 1.00
CA MET A 107 23.70 17.32 2.46
C MET A 107 24.93 16.58 3.04
N SER A 108 25.46 15.61 2.29
CA SER A 108 26.65 14.83 2.68
C SER A 108 27.95 15.66 2.66
N ASN A 109 27.95 16.83 2.01
CA ASN A 109 29.11 17.71 1.98
C ASN A 109 29.05 18.75 3.13
N PRO A 110 29.99 18.71 4.10
CA PRO A 110 30.00 19.61 5.25
C PRO A 110 30.06 21.10 4.88
N ALA A 111 30.61 21.45 3.72
CA ALA A 111 30.68 22.84 3.25
C ALA A 111 29.28 23.46 3.05
N ASN A 112 28.26 22.63 2.84
CA ASN A 112 26.89 23.07 2.60
C ASN A 112 26.08 23.27 3.88
N TRP A 113 26.58 22.84 5.05
CA TRP A 113 25.80 22.84 6.29
C TRP A 113 25.37 24.22 6.77
N ASN A 114 26.21 25.25 6.54
CA ASN A 114 25.83 26.64 6.87
C ASN A 114 24.62 27.09 6.05
N LYS A 115 24.64 26.82 4.74
CA LYS A 115 23.53 27.13 3.84
C LYS A 115 22.30 26.26 4.12
N ALA A 116 22.50 25.01 4.53
CA ALA A 116 21.41 24.12 4.95
C ALA A 116 20.69 24.64 6.20
N ARG A 117 21.42 25.26 7.13
CA ARG A 117 20.84 25.92 8.30
C ARG A 117 20.02 27.16 7.91
N GLU A 118 20.55 27.99 7.01
CA GLU A 118 19.81 29.15 6.46
C GLU A 118 18.51 28.74 5.75
N LEU A 119 18.52 27.60 5.07
CA LEU A 119 17.36 27.02 4.39
C LEU A 119 16.40 26.26 5.33
N GLY A 120 16.70 26.18 6.62
CA GLY A 120 15.88 25.45 7.60
C GLY A 120 15.92 23.92 7.45
N LEU A 121 16.87 23.38 6.69
CA LEU A 121 17.05 21.94 6.45
C LEU A 121 17.81 21.23 7.56
N LEU A 122 18.67 21.97 8.27
CA LEU A 122 19.36 21.48 9.45
C LEU A 122 18.93 22.32 10.65
N SER A 123 18.41 21.66 11.69
CA SER A 123 18.20 22.26 13.00
C SER A 123 19.54 22.46 13.69
N GLY A 124 20.29 23.49 13.31
CA GLY A 124 21.36 24.03 14.13
C GLY A 124 20.73 24.89 15.20
N GLY A 125 20.86 24.50 16.46
CA GLY A 125 20.16 25.16 17.57
C GLY A 125 20.39 26.66 17.61
N GLU A 126 19.39 27.43 17.17
CA GLU A 126 18.67 28.44 17.95
C GLU A 126 17.22 28.51 17.38
N GLU A 127 16.26 28.29 18.27
CA GLU A 127 14.83 28.64 18.18
C GLU A 127 14.02 28.24 16.94
N SER A 128 13.45 27.03 17.02
CA SER A 128 12.14 26.75 16.41
C SER A 128 11.05 27.58 17.11
N ALA A 129 10.76 28.76 16.58
CA ALA A 129 9.56 29.52 16.94
C ALA A 129 9.23 30.53 15.85
N THR A 130 8.51 30.12 14.80
CA THR A 130 7.47 30.92 14.09
C THR A 130 6.93 30.07 12.94
N GLU A 131 5.83 29.35 13.18
CA GLU A 131 4.73 29.12 12.22
C GLU A 131 3.65 28.13 12.73
N ARG A 132 3.54 27.88 14.04
CA ARG A 132 2.37 27.21 14.64
C ARG A 132 1.33 28.16 15.26
N ALA A 133 1.33 29.45 14.90
CA ALA A 133 0.41 30.42 15.49
C ALA A 133 -0.09 31.47 14.49
N SER A 134 -1.00 31.12 13.57
CA SER A 134 -1.89 32.12 12.95
C SER A 134 -3.21 31.62 12.34
N VAL A 135 -3.75 30.47 12.75
CA VAL A 135 -5.15 30.13 12.42
C VAL A 135 -5.87 29.54 13.63
N ARG A 136 -5.97 30.33 14.70
CA ARG A 136 -7.09 30.26 15.65
C ARG A 136 -7.48 31.67 16.06
N GLU A 137 -8.78 31.85 16.23
CA GLU A 137 -9.49 33.01 16.78
C GLU A 137 -9.87 34.15 15.80
N SER A 138 -10.99 33.97 15.09
CA SER A 138 -11.98 35.05 14.94
C SER A 138 -13.32 34.62 15.57
N SER A 139 -13.34 34.81 16.89
CA SER A 139 -14.46 35.14 17.78
C SER A 139 -15.68 34.22 17.97
N PRO A 140 -16.14 34.09 19.24
CA PRO A 140 -17.28 33.31 19.65
C PRO A 140 -18.59 34.12 19.60
N ALA A 141 -19.72 33.44 19.45
CA ALA A 141 -21.02 33.96 19.86
C ALA A 141 -21.85 32.85 20.54
N PRO A 142 -22.74 33.20 21.50
CA PRO A 142 -22.95 32.39 22.70
C PRO A 142 -24.27 31.61 22.72
N ALA A 143 -24.24 30.54 23.53
CA ALA A 143 -25.32 29.95 24.33
C ALA A 143 -26.67 29.60 23.68
N SER A 144 -27.01 28.30 23.75
CA SER A 144 -28.13 27.95 24.63
C SER A 144 -27.98 26.56 25.29
N PRO A 145 -28.39 26.39 26.56
CA PRO A 145 -28.02 25.27 27.42
C PRO A 145 -29.16 24.27 27.64
N ARG A 146 -28.86 22.97 27.58
CA ARG A 146 -29.61 21.84 28.17
C ARG A 146 -28.94 20.54 27.70
N GLU A 147 -28.68 19.49 28.46
CA GLU A 147 -29.09 19.16 29.81
C GLU A 147 -28.22 17.95 30.27
N ARG A 148 -27.66 18.08 31.48
CA ARG A 148 -27.39 17.03 32.50
C ARG A 148 -26.53 15.79 32.17
N GLU A 149 -25.37 15.78 32.82
CA GLU A 149 -24.90 14.76 33.78
C GLU A 149 -24.97 13.27 33.41
N ARG A 150 -23.79 12.64 33.30
CA ARG A 150 -23.29 11.70 34.33
C ARG A 150 -21.80 11.40 34.12
N THR A 151 -20.97 11.90 35.03
CA THR A 151 -19.60 11.44 35.25
C THR A 151 -19.58 10.13 36.05
N SER A 152 -18.49 9.37 35.85
CA SER A 152 -17.81 8.50 36.82
C SER A 152 -18.59 7.32 37.42
N GLU A 153 -18.15 6.08 37.16
CA GLU A 153 -17.13 5.40 37.99
C GLU A 153 -17.17 3.87 37.80
N SER A 154 -16.01 3.25 38.01
CA SER A 154 -15.78 1.85 38.40
C SER A 154 -15.39 0.84 37.30
N SER A 155 -14.07 0.62 37.25
CA SER A 155 -13.45 -0.69 37.03
C SER A 155 -13.97 -1.73 38.04
N PRO A 156 -13.76 -3.03 37.78
CA PRO A 156 -12.82 -3.71 38.66
C PRO A 156 -11.80 -4.60 37.94
N LYS A 157 -10.78 -4.92 38.73
CA LYS A 157 -9.54 -5.64 38.49
C LYS A 157 -9.71 -7.12 38.92
N GLY A 158 -9.09 -8.04 38.20
CA GLY A 158 -8.96 -9.48 38.53
C GLY A 158 -9.07 -10.29 37.23
N GLU A 159 -8.19 -11.22 36.86
CA GLU A 159 -7.31 -12.09 37.64
C GLU A 159 -6.01 -12.36 36.88
N SER A 160 -4.93 -12.46 37.66
CA SER A 160 -3.69 -13.13 37.30
C SER A 160 -3.77 -14.58 37.79
N GLU A 161 -3.69 -15.55 36.89
CA GLU A 161 -3.29 -16.91 37.28
C GLU A 161 -2.00 -17.30 36.57
N LYS A 162 -0.98 -17.51 37.41
CA LYS A 162 0.27 -18.19 37.11
C LYS A 162 -0.03 -19.66 36.88
N SER A 163 0.51 -20.23 35.81
CA SER A 163 0.80 -21.66 35.72
C SER A 163 2.28 -21.84 35.38
N ALA A 164 3.09 -21.92 36.43
CA ALA A 164 4.42 -22.51 36.42
C ALA A 164 4.38 -23.69 37.40
N ASN A 165 4.61 -24.90 36.88
CA ASN A 165 5.21 -26.07 37.53
C ASN A 165 5.09 -27.23 36.52
N ASN A 166 6.19 -27.60 35.88
CA ASN A 166 7.12 -28.67 36.25
C ASN A 166 6.61 -30.04 35.77
N ASP A 167 7.32 -30.63 34.80
CA ASP A 167 7.63 -32.06 34.88
C ASP A 167 8.93 -32.36 34.14
N ALA A 168 9.82 -33.03 34.87
CA ALA A 168 11.09 -33.56 34.40
C ALA A 168 10.84 -35.02 34.00
N GLY A 169 11.27 -35.43 32.81
CA GLY A 169 10.99 -36.79 32.36
C GLY A 169 11.79 -37.22 31.14
N SER A 170 13.05 -37.56 31.41
CA SER A 170 13.93 -38.54 30.76
C SER A 170 14.29 -38.46 29.28
#